data_AF-A0A8J6SQY0-F1
#
_entry.id   AF-A0A8J6SQY0-F1
#
_cell.length_a   1.000
_cell.length_b   1.000
_cell.length_c   1.000
_cell.angle_alpha   90.00
_cell.angle_beta   90.00
_cell.angle_gamma   90.00
#
_symmetry.space_group_name_H-M   'P 1'
#
loop_
_entity.id
_entity.type
_entity.pdbx_description
1 polymer ?
#
loop_
_entity_poly.entity_id
_entity_poly.type
_entity_poly.pdbx_seq_one_letter_code
_entity_poly.pdbx_strand_id
1 'polypeptide(L)'
;MKSKILVLSGAIALCLLAFGCTRAKPEQQLLENKQCPECDLQGAELSQADLSQADLTKAVLNTAVLSGADLTLANLSGALLDSADLSNAKLNDANLSSAGLSTANLSGADLSGANLSNAFLRNADLSNANLSGADLSNADLSGANLQDANLEGATFKGAIMPDGSIRD
;
A
#
# COMPACT_ATOMS: atom_id res chain seq x y z
N MET A 1 -14.94 -14.05 -16.17
CA MET A 1 -14.28 -13.25 -17.21
C MET A 1 -13.50 -12.15 -16.49
N LYS A 2 -12.18 -12.33 -16.33
CA LYS A 2 -11.31 -11.40 -15.61
C LYS A 2 -11.14 -10.14 -16.48
N SER A 3 -11.60 -8.99 -15.99
CA SER A 3 -11.37 -7.72 -16.68
C SER A 3 -9.92 -7.32 -16.46
N LYS A 4 -9.11 -7.39 -17.54
CA LYS A 4 -7.85 -6.67 -17.63
C LYS A 4 -8.20 -5.18 -17.66
N ILE A 5 -7.92 -4.46 -16.57
CA ILE A 5 -7.88 -3.00 -16.61
C ILE A 5 -6.62 -2.65 -17.39
N LEU A 6 -6.81 -2.36 -18.68
CA LEU A 6 -5.75 -1.86 -19.55
C LEU A 6 -5.60 -0.37 -19.22
N VAL A 7 -4.54 -0.03 -18.49
CA VAL A 7 -4.16 1.37 -18.22
C VAL A 7 -3.81 2.01 -19.56
N LEU A 8 -4.77 2.73 -20.15
CA LEU A 8 -4.57 3.52 -21.37
C LEU A 8 -4.69 5.00 -20.99
N SER A 9 -3.52 5.62 -20.91
CA SER A 9 -3.31 7.06 -20.89
C SER A 9 -4.17 7.78 -21.93
N GLY A 10 -4.93 8.79 -21.49
CA GLY A 10 -5.32 9.92 -22.34
C GLY A 10 -6.60 9.83 -23.18
N ALA A 11 -7.36 8.72 -23.16
CA ALA A 11 -8.56 8.57 -24.01
C ALA A 11 -9.92 8.58 -23.27
N ILE A 12 -9.95 8.71 -21.94
CA ILE A 12 -11.20 8.57 -21.15
C ILE A 12 -11.99 9.89 -21.03
N ALA A 13 -11.52 11.00 -21.62
CA ALA A 13 -12.29 12.25 -21.65
C ALA A 13 -13.54 12.22 -22.58
N LEU A 14 -13.75 11.14 -23.34
CA LEU A 14 -14.85 11.05 -24.32
C LEU A 14 -16.00 10.11 -23.92
N CYS A 15 -16.10 9.68 -22.66
CA CYS A 15 -17.21 8.84 -22.18
C CYS A 15 -18.38 9.65 -21.57
N LEU A 16 -18.28 10.98 -21.51
CA LEU A 16 -19.26 11.83 -20.81
C LEU A 16 -20.56 12.14 -21.59
N LEU A 17 -20.70 11.76 -22.85
CA LEU A 17 -21.84 12.24 -23.69
C LEU A 17 -22.69 11.17 -24.39
N ALA A 18 -22.44 9.88 -24.18
CA ALA A 18 -23.25 8.84 -24.83
C ALA A 18 -23.60 7.69 -23.87
N PHE A 19 -24.82 7.77 -23.33
CA PHE A 19 -25.59 6.66 -22.74
C PHE A 19 -25.07 6.03 -21.43
N GLY A 20 -25.65 6.47 -20.31
CA GLY A 20 -25.98 5.58 -19.19
C GLY A 20 -24.83 4.94 -18.41
N CYS A 21 -23.80 5.70 -18.03
CA CYS A 21 -22.72 5.16 -17.22
C CYS A 21 -23.22 4.86 -15.79
N THR A 22 -23.44 3.58 -15.52
CA THR A 22 -23.46 2.96 -14.19
C THR A 22 -22.33 3.52 -13.32
N ARG A 23 -22.55 3.72 -11.99
CA ARG A 23 -21.53 4.15 -11.00
C ARG A 23 -20.13 3.73 -11.45
N ALA A 24 -19.26 4.71 -11.72
CA ALA A 24 -17.86 4.44 -12.01
C ALA A 24 -17.33 3.51 -10.92
N LYS A 25 -16.64 2.44 -11.31
CA LYS A 25 -16.06 1.52 -10.33
C LYS A 25 -14.99 2.27 -9.53
N PRO A 26 -14.82 2.00 -8.23
CA PRO A 26 -13.88 2.75 -7.39
C PRO A 26 -12.44 2.78 -7.95
N GLU A 27 -12.01 1.76 -8.70
CA GLU A 27 -10.72 1.73 -9.38
C GLU A 27 -10.60 2.83 -10.46
N GLN A 28 -11.67 3.10 -11.22
CA GLN A 28 -11.66 4.15 -12.25
C GLN A 28 -11.55 5.53 -11.62
N GLN A 29 -12.32 5.76 -10.56
CA GLN A 29 -12.24 7.01 -9.81
C GLN A 29 -10.81 7.24 -9.29
N LEU A 30 -10.24 6.23 -8.61
CA LEU A 30 -8.86 6.29 -8.10
C LEU A 30 -7.84 6.63 -9.19
N LEU A 31 -7.93 5.98 -10.35
CA LEU A 31 -6.99 6.19 -11.45
C LEU A 31 -7.16 7.55 -12.13
N GLU A 32 -8.37 8.12 -12.12
CA GLU A 32 -8.66 9.42 -12.74
C GLU A 32 -8.28 10.61 -11.87
N ASN A 33 -8.61 10.55 -10.57
CA ASN A 33 -8.49 11.71 -9.68
C ASN A 33 -7.61 11.49 -8.46
N LYS A 34 -7.03 10.29 -8.29
CA LYS A 34 -6.18 9.92 -7.14
C LYS A 34 -6.91 10.04 -5.79
N GLN A 35 -8.24 9.96 -5.76
CA GLN A 35 -9.05 10.12 -4.56
C GLN A 35 -10.00 8.94 -4.39
N CYS A 36 -9.71 8.09 -3.40
CA CYS A 36 -10.59 7.01 -3.00
C CYS A 36 -10.53 6.72 -1.47
N PRO A 37 -10.75 7.73 -0.62
CA PRO A 37 -10.84 7.49 0.82
C PRO A 37 -12.02 6.57 1.13
N GLU A 38 -11.81 5.60 2.01
CA GLU A 38 -12.81 4.63 2.47
C GLU A 38 -13.44 3.77 1.35
N CYS A 39 -12.83 3.75 0.16
CA CYS A 39 -13.31 2.94 -0.96
C CYS A 39 -13.11 1.45 -0.72
N ASP A 40 -14.02 0.65 -1.27
CA ASP A 40 -13.83 -0.79 -1.40
C ASP A 40 -13.08 -1.11 -2.70
N LEU A 41 -11.81 -1.48 -2.54
CA LEU A 41 -10.89 -1.93 -3.58
C LEU A 41 -10.39 -3.35 -3.26
N GLN A 42 -11.19 -4.13 -2.51
CA GLN A 42 -10.81 -5.48 -2.12
C GLN A 42 -10.54 -6.34 -3.35
N GLY A 43 -9.34 -6.91 -3.41
CA GLY A 43 -8.93 -7.75 -4.54
C GLY A 43 -8.78 -7.00 -5.86
N ALA A 44 -8.71 -5.66 -5.83
CA ALA A 44 -8.50 -4.87 -7.04
C ALA A 44 -7.16 -5.20 -7.70
N GLU A 45 -7.15 -5.21 -9.03
CA GLU A 45 -5.95 -5.43 -9.85
C GLU A 45 -5.37 -4.07 -10.24
N LEU A 46 -4.35 -3.63 -9.50
CA LEU A 46 -3.71 -2.31 -9.59
C LEU A 46 -2.19 -2.44 -9.78
N SER A 47 -1.70 -3.58 -10.25
CA SER A 47 -0.27 -3.80 -10.53
C SER A 47 0.26 -2.72 -11.46
N GLN A 48 1.44 -2.18 -11.14
CA GLN A 48 2.11 -1.13 -11.94
C GLN A 48 1.29 0.15 -12.12
N ALA A 49 0.17 0.33 -11.40
CA ALA A 49 -0.62 1.54 -11.48
C ALA A 49 0.18 2.71 -10.91
N ASP A 50 0.07 3.87 -11.56
CA ASP A 50 0.47 5.12 -10.92
C ASP A 50 -0.66 5.51 -9.95
N LEU A 51 -0.34 5.46 -8.66
CA LEU A 51 -1.16 5.87 -7.52
C LEU A 51 -0.38 6.87 -6.65
N SER A 52 0.63 7.52 -7.23
CA SER A 52 1.45 8.49 -6.52
C SER A 52 0.57 9.64 -6.01
N GLN A 53 0.83 10.06 -4.78
CA GLN A 53 0.06 11.09 -4.06
C GLN A 53 -1.44 10.78 -3.91
N ALA A 54 -1.87 9.52 -4.12
CA ALA A 54 -3.28 9.17 -3.98
C ALA A 54 -3.73 9.24 -2.53
N ASP A 55 -4.96 9.70 -2.33
CA ASP A 55 -5.67 9.57 -1.07
C ASP A 55 -6.44 8.25 -1.06
N LEU A 56 -5.90 7.29 -0.30
CA LEU A 56 -6.44 5.96 -0.03
C LEU A 56 -6.70 5.80 1.48
N THR A 57 -6.91 6.91 2.19
CA THR A 57 -7.17 6.92 3.63
C THR A 57 -8.28 5.94 3.96
N LYS A 58 -7.99 4.98 4.84
CA LYS A 58 -8.95 3.92 5.27
C LYS A 58 -9.57 3.11 4.12
N ALA A 59 -8.99 3.10 2.93
CA ALA A 59 -9.46 2.26 1.84
C ALA A 59 -9.34 0.78 2.21
N VAL A 60 -10.28 -0.03 1.71
CA VAL A 60 -10.24 -1.50 1.83
C VAL A 60 -9.51 -2.04 0.61
N LEU A 61 -8.28 -2.48 0.81
CA LEU A 61 -7.35 -3.01 -0.20
C LEU A 61 -6.94 -4.46 0.13
N ASN A 62 -7.69 -5.14 1.00
CA ASN A 62 -7.39 -6.52 1.38
C ASN A 62 -7.27 -7.38 0.11
N THR A 63 -6.24 -8.21 0.04
CA THR A 63 -5.96 -9.07 -1.13
C THR A 63 -5.77 -8.35 -2.48
N ALA A 64 -5.68 -7.02 -2.50
CA ALA A 64 -5.45 -6.27 -3.72
C ALA A 64 -4.06 -6.58 -4.29
N VAL A 65 -3.94 -6.52 -5.62
CA VAL A 65 -2.68 -6.72 -6.32
C VAL A 65 -2.12 -5.34 -6.71
N LEU A 66 -1.11 -4.90 -5.98
CA LEU A 66 -0.42 -3.61 -6.11
C LEU A 66 1.06 -3.79 -6.49
N SER A 67 1.44 -4.96 -7.00
CA SER A 67 2.83 -5.29 -7.32
C SER A 67 3.44 -4.30 -8.32
N GLY A 68 4.53 -3.68 -7.89
CA GLY A 68 5.22 -2.59 -8.58
C GLY A 68 4.39 -1.34 -8.84
N ALA A 69 3.25 -1.14 -8.16
CA ALA A 69 2.52 0.12 -8.21
C ALA A 69 3.38 1.26 -7.65
N ASP A 70 3.15 2.46 -8.18
CA ASP A 70 3.76 3.68 -7.66
C ASP A 70 2.79 4.30 -6.65
N LEU A 71 3.09 4.19 -5.36
CA LEU A 71 2.37 4.76 -4.23
C LEU A 71 3.23 5.82 -3.52
N THR A 72 4.22 6.39 -4.20
CA THR A 72 5.07 7.44 -3.67
C THR A 72 4.22 8.58 -3.13
N LEU A 73 4.48 9.02 -1.89
CA LEU A 73 3.72 10.07 -1.19
C LEU A 73 2.21 9.81 -1.04
N ALA A 74 1.73 8.58 -1.27
CA ALA A 74 0.31 8.25 -1.09
C ALA A 74 -0.09 8.27 0.39
N ASN A 75 -1.34 8.64 0.67
CA ASN A 75 -1.92 8.55 1.99
C ASN A 75 -2.75 7.26 2.11
N LEU A 76 -2.20 6.27 2.80
CA LEU A 76 -2.80 4.97 3.11
C LEU A 76 -3.11 4.85 4.62
N SER A 77 -3.21 5.98 5.33
CA SER A 77 -3.42 5.94 6.78
C SER A 77 -4.70 5.20 7.15
N GLY A 78 -4.57 4.21 8.03
CA GLY A 78 -5.65 3.33 8.45
C GLY A 78 -6.23 2.43 7.34
N ALA A 79 -5.61 2.34 6.16
CA ALA A 79 -6.06 1.45 5.10
C ALA A 79 -5.93 -0.03 5.51
N LEU A 80 -6.81 -0.87 4.97
CA LEU A 80 -6.79 -2.31 5.20
C LEU A 80 -6.13 -3.00 4.00
N LEU A 81 -4.87 -3.38 4.14
CA LEU A 81 -4.04 -4.05 3.13
C LEU A 81 -3.68 -5.49 3.52
N ASP A 82 -4.41 -6.13 4.45
CA ASP A 82 -4.07 -7.49 4.86
C ASP A 82 -4.09 -8.43 3.65
N SER A 83 -3.03 -9.25 3.53
CA SER A 83 -2.77 -10.15 2.40
C SER A 83 -2.68 -9.48 1.02
N ALA A 84 -2.52 -8.16 0.92
CA ALA A 84 -2.27 -7.49 -0.35
C ALA A 84 -0.86 -7.83 -0.90
N ASP A 85 -0.73 -7.82 -2.22
CA ASP A 85 0.56 -7.95 -2.90
C ASP A 85 1.11 -6.56 -3.26
N LEU A 86 2.03 -6.05 -2.45
CA LEU A 86 2.78 -4.82 -2.69
C LEU A 86 4.24 -5.11 -3.09
N SER A 87 4.54 -6.31 -3.60
CA SER A 87 5.91 -6.66 -3.97
C SER A 87 6.48 -5.68 -4.99
N ASN A 88 7.70 -5.21 -4.74
CA ASN A 88 8.41 -4.22 -5.55
C ASN A 88 7.67 -2.87 -5.73
N ALA A 89 6.62 -2.59 -4.94
CA ALA A 89 5.92 -1.31 -5.00
C ALA A 89 6.81 -0.15 -4.52
N LYS A 90 6.56 1.05 -5.04
CA LYS A 90 7.20 2.27 -4.53
C LYS A 90 6.28 2.92 -3.51
N LEU A 91 6.72 2.99 -2.27
CA LEU A 91 6.01 3.54 -1.13
C LEU A 91 6.88 4.58 -0.41
N ASN A 92 7.90 5.13 -1.09
CA ASN A 92 8.78 6.12 -0.49
C ASN A 92 7.95 7.33 -0.03
N ASP A 93 8.20 7.77 1.20
CA ASP A 93 7.50 8.85 1.88
C ASP A 93 5.96 8.68 1.97
N ALA A 94 5.44 7.47 1.76
CA ALA A 94 4.01 7.19 1.89
C ALA A 94 3.58 7.17 3.37
N ASN A 95 2.33 7.54 3.62
CA ASN A 95 1.75 7.47 4.95
C ASN A 95 0.94 6.18 5.12
N LEU A 96 1.48 5.19 5.81
CA LEU A 96 0.82 3.93 6.18
C LEU A 96 0.54 3.86 7.70
N SER A 97 0.46 5.00 8.38
CA SER A 97 0.21 5.01 9.84
C SER A 97 -1.08 4.26 10.16
N SER A 98 -1.03 3.35 11.13
CA SER A 98 -2.16 2.50 11.54
C SER A 98 -2.76 1.60 10.45
N ALA A 99 -2.06 1.39 9.33
CA ALA A 99 -2.52 0.48 8.28
C ALA A 99 -2.51 -0.99 8.75
N GLY A 100 -3.49 -1.78 8.28
CA GLY A 100 -3.50 -3.23 8.43
C GLY A 100 -2.73 -3.88 7.30
N LEU A 101 -1.58 -4.49 7.58
CA LEU A 101 -0.69 -5.12 6.60
C LEU A 101 -0.36 -6.56 6.98
N SER A 102 -1.24 -7.21 7.76
CA SER A 102 -1.00 -8.58 8.21
C SER A 102 -0.88 -9.49 7.00
N THR A 103 0.16 -10.34 6.97
CA THR A 103 0.48 -11.26 5.88
C THR A 103 0.61 -10.61 4.49
N ALA A 104 0.76 -9.28 4.40
CA ALA A 104 0.99 -8.60 3.14
C ALA A 104 2.38 -8.96 2.57
N ASN A 105 2.46 -9.03 1.24
CA ASN A 105 3.74 -9.19 0.56
C ASN A 105 4.30 -7.81 0.21
N LEU A 106 5.34 -7.37 0.90
CA LEU A 106 6.09 -6.13 0.66
C LEU A 106 7.53 -6.45 0.21
N SER A 107 7.79 -7.66 -0.28
CA SER A 107 9.14 -8.07 -0.69
C SER A 107 9.67 -7.14 -1.78
N GLY A 108 10.90 -6.64 -1.58
CA GLY A 108 11.55 -5.69 -2.49
C GLY A 108 10.87 -4.31 -2.60
N ALA A 109 9.86 -4.00 -1.78
CA ALA A 109 9.21 -2.70 -1.82
C ALA A 109 10.14 -1.58 -1.33
N ASP A 110 9.99 -0.39 -1.90
CA ASP A 110 10.72 0.80 -1.45
C ASP A 110 9.85 1.60 -0.48
N LEU A 111 10.11 1.46 0.82
CA LEU A 111 9.43 2.13 1.93
C LEU A 111 10.32 3.21 2.56
N SER A 112 11.33 3.71 1.85
CA SER A 112 12.24 4.72 2.43
C SER A 112 11.47 5.96 2.87
N GLY A 113 11.69 6.41 4.10
CA GLY A 113 11.00 7.56 4.69
C GLY A 113 9.50 7.35 4.96
N ALA A 114 8.94 6.16 4.72
CA ALA A 114 7.52 5.89 4.94
C ALA A 114 7.16 5.98 6.42
N ASN A 115 5.95 6.45 6.71
CA ASN A 115 5.37 6.42 8.05
C ASN A 115 4.57 5.13 8.23
N LEU A 116 5.10 4.18 8.99
CA LEU A 116 4.47 2.91 9.39
C LEU A 116 4.12 2.90 10.89
N SER A 117 4.06 4.07 11.53
CA SER A 117 3.79 4.14 12.97
C SER A 117 2.44 3.51 13.29
N ASN A 118 2.41 2.67 14.32
CA ASN A 118 1.25 1.89 14.74
C ASN A 118 0.69 0.92 13.68
N ALA A 119 1.42 0.62 12.60
CA ALA A 119 0.98 -0.32 11.58
C ALA A 119 0.98 -1.78 12.10
N PHE A 120 0.07 -2.60 11.56
CA PHE A 120 -0.01 -4.02 11.88
C PHE A 120 0.63 -4.86 10.78
N LEU A 121 1.89 -5.26 10.98
CA LEU A 121 2.74 -5.96 9.99
C LEU A 121 2.93 -7.45 10.35
N ARG A 122 2.02 -8.04 11.12
CA ARG A 122 2.15 -9.43 11.59
C ARG A 122 2.31 -10.40 10.42
N ASN A 123 3.38 -11.18 10.43
CA ASN A 123 3.71 -12.14 9.37
C ASN A 123 3.82 -11.53 7.96
N ALA A 124 4.02 -10.21 7.84
CA ALA A 124 4.27 -9.58 6.55
C ALA A 124 5.63 -10.00 5.99
N ASP A 125 5.73 -10.12 4.67
CA ASP A 125 7.02 -10.35 4.00
C ASP A 125 7.63 -9.01 3.61
N LEU A 126 8.66 -8.57 4.33
CA LEU A 126 9.45 -7.37 4.07
C LEU A 126 10.85 -7.73 3.55
N SER A 127 11.05 -8.95 3.04
CA SER A 127 12.36 -9.38 2.58
C SER A 127 12.87 -8.49 1.44
N ASN A 128 14.13 -8.11 1.50
CA ASN A 128 14.77 -7.18 0.55
C ASN A 128 14.11 -5.79 0.46
N ALA A 129 13.19 -5.43 1.36
CA ALA A 129 12.55 -4.12 1.33
C ALA A 129 13.53 -3.01 1.76
N ASN A 130 13.38 -1.82 1.20
CA ASN A 130 14.10 -0.64 1.64
C ASN A 130 13.26 0.12 2.67
N LEU A 131 13.61 0.04 3.96
CA LEU A 131 12.95 0.74 5.06
C LEU A 131 13.83 1.88 5.59
N SER A 132 14.80 2.36 4.81
CA SER A 132 15.72 3.41 5.28
C SER A 132 14.95 4.68 5.71
N GLY A 133 15.21 5.15 6.92
CA GLY A 133 14.52 6.29 7.51
C GLY A 133 13.02 6.11 7.78
N ALA A 134 12.46 4.91 7.64
CA ALA A 134 11.04 4.67 7.89
C ALA A 134 10.71 4.74 9.40
N ASP A 135 9.52 5.25 9.72
CA ASP A 135 9.03 5.26 11.11
C ASP A 135 8.16 4.04 11.39
N LEU A 136 8.67 3.07 12.15
CA LEU A 136 7.94 1.88 12.61
C LEU A 136 7.58 1.97 14.10
N SER A 137 7.52 3.17 14.67
CA SER A 137 7.21 3.34 16.09
C SER A 137 5.86 2.73 16.45
N ASN A 138 5.82 1.90 17.48
CA ASN A 138 4.66 1.13 17.94
C ASN A 138 4.05 0.18 16.89
N ALA A 139 4.77 -0.13 15.80
CA ALA A 139 4.32 -1.11 14.84
C ALA A 139 4.42 -2.53 15.40
N ASP A 140 3.53 -3.42 14.96
CA ASP A 140 3.56 -4.84 15.32
C ASP A 140 4.13 -5.65 14.14
N LEU A 141 5.42 -5.98 14.21
CA LEU A 141 6.15 -6.79 13.23
C LEU A 141 6.21 -8.27 13.63
N SER A 142 5.39 -8.74 14.57
CA SER A 142 5.47 -10.14 15.06
C SER A 142 5.44 -11.14 13.90
N GLY A 143 6.48 -11.97 13.78
CA GLY A 143 6.62 -12.96 12.70
C GLY A 143 6.92 -12.38 11.31
N ALA A 144 7.12 -11.07 11.15
CA ALA A 144 7.47 -10.47 9.87
C ALA A 144 8.85 -10.93 9.37
N ASN A 145 8.98 -11.13 8.06
CA ASN A 145 10.26 -11.48 7.44
C ASN A 145 11.03 -10.21 7.07
N LEU A 146 12.10 -9.89 7.79
CA LEU A 146 13.00 -8.76 7.50
C LEU A 146 14.32 -9.19 6.84
N GLN A 147 14.39 -10.40 6.27
CA GLN A 147 15.60 -10.89 5.62
C GLN A 147 16.08 -9.91 4.55
N ASP A 148 17.36 -9.51 4.63
CA ASP A 148 18.02 -8.61 3.68
C ASP A 148 17.35 -7.21 3.52
N ALA A 149 16.47 -6.83 4.44
CA ALA A 149 15.86 -5.50 4.45
C ALA A 149 16.86 -4.41 4.87
N ASN A 150 16.82 -3.25 4.21
CA ASN A 150 17.60 -2.09 4.62
C ASN A 150 16.87 -1.33 5.72
N LEU A 151 17.40 -1.32 6.94
CA LEU A 151 16.80 -0.65 8.11
C LEU A 151 17.60 0.59 8.54
N GLU A 152 18.50 1.10 7.70
CA GLU A 152 19.34 2.25 8.05
C GLU A 152 18.49 3.47 8.45
N GLY A 153 18.67 3.97 9.68
CA GLY A 153 17.94 5.14 10.18
C GLY A 153 16.46 4.90 10.50
N ALA A 154 15.95 3.68 10.38
CA ALA A 154 14.57 3.36 10.75
C ALA A 154 14.35 3.43 12.27
N THR A 155 13.17 3.91 12.71
CA THR A 155 12.81 4.01 14.14
C THR A 155 11.87 2.89 14.56
N PHE A 156 12.15 2.26 15.70
CA PHE A 156 11.40 1.10 16.22
C PHE A 156 10.85 1.31 17.62
N LYS A 157 10.73 2.56 18.07
CA LYS A 157 10.33 2.85 19.45
C LYS A 157 8.93 2.30 19.74
N GLY A 158 8.80 1.45 20.77
CA GLY A 158 7.59 0.72 21.13
C GLY A 158 7.19 -0.40 20.17
N ALA A 159 7.99 -0.69 19.13
CA ALA A 159 7.65 -1.71 18.15
C ALA A 159 7.80 -3.12 18.72
N ILE A 160 6.90 -4.02 18.34
CA ILE A 160 7.05 -5.46 18.57
C ILE A 160 7.81 -6.02 17.38
N MET A 161 8.97 -6.61 17.61
CA MET A 161 9.89 -7.13 16.60
C MET A 161 9.46 -8.53 16.10
N PRO A 162 10.05 -9.05 15.00
CA PRO A 162 9.72 -10.36 14.47
C PRO A 162 9.78 -11.52 15.46
N ASP A 163 10.69 -11.46 16.44
CA ASP A 163 10.85 -12.46 17.51
C ASP A 163 9.92 -12.24 18.72
N GLY A 164 9.05 -11.23 18.66
CA GLY A 164 8.13 -10.83 19.72
C GLY A 164 8.75 -9.93 20.79
N SER A 165 10.03 -9.57 20.70
CA SER A 165 10.65 -8.60 21.61
C SER A 165 10.11 -7.19 21.37
N ILE A 166 10.13 -6.33 22.40
CA ILE A 166 9.73 -4.93 22.28
C ILE A 166 10.98 -4.06 22.30
N ARG A 167 11.07 -3.06 21.41
CA ARG A 167 12.14 -2.07 21.41
C ARG A 167 11.68 -0.77 22.06
N ASP A 168 12.41 -0.28 23.05
CA ASP A 168 12.13 0.98 23.77
C ASP A 168 12.82 2.21 23.15
#